data_AF-A0A9P4JQP1-F1
#
_entry.id   AF-A0A9P4JQP1-F1
#
_cell.length_a   1.000
_cell.length_b   1.000
_cell.length_c   1.000
_cell.angle_alpha   90.00
_cell.angle_beta   90.00
_cell.angle_gamma   90.00
#
_symmetry.space_group_name_H-M   'P 1'
#
loop_
_entity.id
_entity.type
_entity.pdbx_description
1 polymer ?
#
loop_
_entity_poly.entity_id
_entity_poly.type
_entity_poly.pdbx_seq_one_letter_code
_entity_poly.pdbx_strand_id
1 'polypeptide(L)'
;MSPPFIFRIDEIQQAPDALPYANAYHHWIPTTNANANVRRSGGASGVYFRCDGQRIYPLQGGTLPQGSAFYKAFSVYYSIGRGFWVLEGDATTTTPHDHGQVWMPLTFDHENYSSFLTNAGEHNTLAAQRTDQRWPAMLLPDIYHAQFPTNAAHQSYGSLTGELPIFLALLAFSVERQNVQWAVTNCFRNGKWRAHNQQRHGRIHQRGVVVYVYTTTGSTPSELDQFEKGNLGKYFN
;
A
#
# COMPACT_ATOMS: atom_id res chain seq x y z
N MET A 1 -16.87 -10.81 4.44
CA MET A 1 -16.59 -10.60 3.00
C MET A 1 -16.04 -9.20 2.88
N SER A 2 -15.07 -8.95 1.99
CA SER A 2 -14.54 -7.59 1.79
C SER A 2 -15.68 -6.66 1.37
N PRO A 3 -15.81 -5.46 1.97
CA PRO A 3 -16.71 -4.45 1.44
C PRO A 3 -16.29 -4.04 0.02
N PRO A 4 -17.21 -3.60 -0.85
CA PRO A 4 -16.85 -3.06 -2.15
C PRO A 4 -16.15 -1.71 -1.99
N PHE A 5 -15.16 -1.42 -2.82
CA PHE A 5 -14.45 -0.13 -2.83
C PHE A 5 -13.93 0.18 -4.23
N ILE A 6 -13.63 1.45 -4.47
CA ILE A 6 -12.93 1.89 -5.68
C ILE A 6 -11.58 2.44 -5.28
N PHE A 7 -10.58 2.22 -6.12
CA PHE A 7 -9.25 2.76 -5.88
C PHE A 7 -8.56 3.16 -7.18
N ARG A 8 -7.54 4.00 -7.05
CA ARG A 8 -6.64 4.40 -8.14
C ARG A 8 -5.22 4.39 -7.61
N ILE A 9 -4.28 3.89 -8.41
CA ILE A 9 -2.85 3.88 -8.10
C ILE A 9 -2.14 4.68 -9.19
N ASP A 10 -1.54 5.80 -8.83
CA ASP A 10 -0.76 6.61 -9.75
C ASP A 10 0.74 6.53 -9.41
N GLU A 11 1.58 6.30 -10.41
CA GLU A 11 3.02 6.38 -10.24
C GLU A 11 3.42 7.84 -9.98
N ILE A 12 4.33 8.03 -9.02
CA ILE A 12 4.91 9.33 -8.70
C ILE A 12 6.43 9.21 -8.68
N GLN A 13 7.08 10.34 -8.90
CA GLN A 13 8.54 10.45 -8.82
C GLN A 13 8.91 11.81 -8.26
N GLN A 14 10.10 11.89 -7.68
CA GLN A 14 10.66 13.17 -7.31
C GLN A 14 10.89 14.00 -8.59
N ALA A 15 10.56 15.29 -8.53
CA ALA A 15 10.78 16.21 -9.64
C ALA A 15 12.28 16.30 -9.96
N PRO A 16 12.70 16.44 -11.24
CA PRO A 16 14.12 16.47 -11.61
C PRO A 16 14.93 17.60 -10.95
N ASP A 17 14.25 18.69 -10.59
CA ASP A 17 14.78 19.89 -9.96
C ASP A 17 14.59 19.93 -8.43
N ALA A 18 13.95 18.90 -7.85
CA ALA A 18 13.81 18.81 -6.41
C ALA A 18 15.19 18.61 -5.76
N LEU A 19 15.46 19.38 -4.71
CA LEU A 19 16.70 19.25 -3.96
C LEU A 19 16.81 17.84 -3.35
N PRO A 20 17.95 17.16 -3.53
CA PRO A 20 18.18 15.87 -2.88
C PRO A 20 18.17 16.08 -1.37
N TYR A 21 17.38 15.27 -0.66
CA TYR A 21 17.28 15.32 0.78
C TYR A 21 17.63 13.94 1.35
N ALA A 22 18.50 13.92 2.34
CA ALA A 22 18.92 12.72 3.04
C ALA A 22 19.02 13.00 4.54
N ASN A 23 18.78 11.98 5.36
CA ASN A 23 18.97 12.11 6.80
C ASN A 23 20.47 12.11 7.20
N ALA A 24 20.73 12.23 8.50
CA ALA A 24 22.07 12.18 9.08
C ALA A 24 22.86 10.90 8.76
N TYR A 25 22.19 9.82 8.32
CA TYR A 25 22.79 8.55 7.91
C TYR A 25 22.92 8.42 6.39
N HIS A 26 22.77 9.51 5.64
CA HIS A 26 22.81 9.55 4.17
C HIS A 26 21.74 8.68 3.49
N HIS A 27 20.67 8.31 4.19
CA HIS A 27 19.51 7.67 3.57
C HIS A 27 18.62 8.72 2.94
N TRP A 28 18.29 8.52 1.66
CA TRP A 28 17.36 9.37 0.94
C TRP A 28 15.98 9.37 1.62
N ILE A 29 15.40 10.55 1.74
CA ILE A 29 14.03 10.79 2.21
C ILE A 29 13.34 11.63 1.13
N PRO A 30 12.12 11.26 0.69
CA PRO A 30 11.37 12.12 -0.21
C PRO A 30 11.10 13.47 0.48
N THR A 31 11.08 14.53 -0.30
CA THR A 31 10.80 15.87 0.24
C THR A 31 9.30 16.13 0.27
N THR A 32 8.88 16.99 1.20
CA THR A 32 7.50 17.52 1.30
C THR A 32 7.38 18.91 0.67
N ASN A 33 8.44 19.42 0.04
CA ASN A 33 8.40 20.71 -0.64
C ASN A 33 7.36 20.71 -1.76
N ALA A 34 6.70 21.85 -1.95
CA ALA A 34 5.76 22.02 -3.04
C ALA A 34 6.39 21.70 -4.39
N ASN A 35 5.63 21.02 -5.25
CA ASN A 35 6.03 20.58 -6.60
C ASN A 35 7.19 19.59 -6.65
N ALA A 36 7.72 19.15 -5.50
CA ALA A 36 8.88 18.29 -5.48
C ALA A 36 8.56 16.81 -5.75
N ASN A 37 7.27 16.43 -5.71
CA ASN A 37 6.79 15.14 -6.17
C ASN A 37 5.80 15.38 -7.32
N VAL A 38 5.98 14.67 -8.42
CA VAL A 38 5.17 14.82 -9.63
C VAL A 38 4.61 13.48 -10.07
N ARG A 39 3.42 13.51 -10.66
CA ARG A 39 2.83 12.33 -11.28
C ARG A 39 3.65 11.90 -12.48
N ARG A 40 3.76 10.59 -12.65
CA ARG A 40 4.40 9.95 -13.79
C ARG A 40 3.35 9.14 -14.54
N SER A 41 3.37 9.22 -15.87
CA SER A 41 2.55 8.35 -16.70
C SER A 41 3.08 6.91 -16.71
N GLY A 42 2.19 5.96 -17.03
CA GLY A 42 2.51 4.55 -17.17
C GLY A 42 2.09 3.69 -15.97
N GLY A 43 2.34 2.39 -16.08
CA GLY A 43 1.84 1.40 -15.13
C GLY A 43 0.32 1.39 -15.09
N ALA A 44 -0.25 1.51 -13.88
CA ALA A 44 -1.70 1.58 -13.66
C ALA A 44 -2.24 3.03 -13.50
N SER A 45 -1.40 4.04 -13.72
CA SER A 45 -1.74 5.45 -13.48
C SER A 45 -2.94 5.90 -14.30
N GLY A 46 -3.85 6.64 -13.67
CA GLY A 46 -5.09 7.13 -14.27
C GLY A 46 -6.21 6.09 -14.37
N VAL A 47 -5.95 4.80 -14.07
CA VAL A 47 -6.96 3.75 -14.12
C VAL A 47 -7.65 3.63 -12.76
N TYR A 48 -8.97 3.81 -12.74
CA TYR A 48 -9.78 3.44 -11.59
C TYR A 48 -10.11 1.96 -11.61
N PHE A 49 -9.99 1.31 -10.46
CA PHE A 49 -10.32 -0.09 -10.24
C PHE A 49 -11.47 -0.19 -9.25
N ARG A 50 -12.36 -1.16 -9.45
CA ARG A 50 -13.43 -1.49 -8.51
C ARG A 50 -13.22 -2.89 -7.96
N CYS A 51 -13.21 -2.98 -6.63
CA CYS A 51 -13.43 -4.22 -5.90
C CYS A 51 -14.93 -4.36 -5.64
N ASP A 52 -15.55 -5.45 -6.10
CA ASP A 52 -16.96 -5.78 -5.82
C ASP A 52 -17.14 -6.70 -4.60
N GLY A 53 -16.07 -6.90 -3.82
CA GLY A 53 -16.02 -7.85 -2.71
C GLY A 53 -15.69 -9.29 -3.12
N GLN A 54 -15.70 -9.61 -4.43
CA GLN A 54 -15.33 -10.92 -4.97
C GLN A 54 -14.11 -10.87 -5.91
N ARG A 55 -13.99 -9.83 -6.70
CA ARG A 55 -12.93 -9.60 -7.68
C ARG A 55 -12.62 -8.11 -7.83
N ILE A 56 -11.47 -7.83 -8.42
CA ILE A 56 -11.06 -6.48 -8.83
C ILE A 56 -11.03 -6.38 -10.35
N TYR A 57 -11.60 -5.31 -10.91
CA TYR A 57 -11.58 -5.03 -12.34
C TYR A 57 -11.45 -3.52 -12.62
N PRO A 58 -10.87 -3.12 -13.76
CA PRO A 58 -10.81 -1.72 -14.15
C PRO A 58 -12.20 -1.19 -14.48
N LEU A 59 -12.50 0.05 -14.07
CA LEU A 59 -13.71 0.76 -14.44
C LEU A 59 -13.61 1.28 -15.88
N GLN A 60 -14.68 1.07 -16.64
CA GLN A 60 -14.80 1.59 -18.00
C GLN A 60 -15.01 3.10 -17.97
N GLY A 61 -14.38 3.83 -18.89
CA GLY A 61 -14.54 5.29 -19.01
C GLY A 61 -13.68 6.13 -18.07
N GLY A 62 -12.85 5.52 -17.21
CA GLY A 62 -11.81 6.23 -16.45
C GLY A 62 -12.31 7.29 -15.45
N THR A 63 -13.61 7.29 -15.14
CA THR A 63 -14.24 8.26 -14.23
C THR A 63 -14.77 7.57 -12.99
N LEU A 64 -14.78 8.33 -11.88
CA LEU A 64 -15.33 7.86 -10.62
C LEU A 64 -16.87 7.82 -10.74
N PRO A 65 -17.54 6.69 -10.45
CA PRO A 65 -19.00 6.59 -10.49
C PRO A 65 -19.67 7.58 -9.54
N GLN A 66 -20.88 8.02 -9.90
CA GLN A 66 -21.70 8.88 -9.04
C GLN A 66 -22.00 8.18 -7.71
N GLY A 67 -21.92 8.93 -6.61
CA GLY A 67 -22.16 8.42 -5.25
C GLY A 67 -20.93 7.80 -4.58
N SER A 68 -19.78 7.73 -5.26
CA SER A 68 -18.51 7.44 -4.59
C SER A 68 -18.05 8.61 -3.74
N ALA A 69 -17.59 8.32 -2.51
CA ALA A 69 -17.00 9.32 -1.62
C ALA A 69 -15.52 8.99 -1.39
N PHE A 70 -14.69 10.03 -1.26
CA PHE A 70 -13.29 9.86 -0.87
C PHE A 70 -13.22 9.25 0.54
N TYR A 71 -12.32 8.27 0.71
CA TYR A 71 -12.06 7.65 2.01
C TYR A 71 -10.68 8.06 2.55
N LYS A 72 -9.60 7.60 1.89
CA LYS A 72 -8.22 7.87 2.29
C LYS A 72 -7.31 7.93 1.06
N ALA A 73 -6.16 8.59 1.21
CA ALA A 73 -5.07 8.50 0.25
C ALA A 73 -3.73 8.39 0.99
N PHE A 74 -2.80 7.65 0.40
CA PHE A 74 -1.42 7.58 0.88
C PHE A 74 -0.46 7.63 -0.29
N SER A 75 0.64 8.36 -0.09
CA SER A 75 1.80 8.36 -0.96
C SER A 75 2.87 7.48 -0.36
N VAL A 76 3.51 6.65 -1.17
CA VAL A 76 4.50 5.67 -0.73
C VAL A 76 5.69 5.67 -1.68
N TYR A 77 6.90 5.82 -1.16
CA TYR A 77 8.15 5.62 -1.89
C TYR A 77 8.92 4.41 -1.38
N TYR A 78 9.64 3.73 -2.26
CA TYR A 78 10.62 2.72 -1.88
C TYR A 78 12.05 3.29 -1.91
N SER A 79 12.81 3.09 -0.83
CA SER A 79 14.22 3.44 -0.70
C SER A 79 15.06 2.19 -0.44
N ILE A 80 16.11 1.97 -1.24
CA ILE A 80 17.08 0.91 -0.98
C ILE A 80 17.76 1.17 0.38
N GLY A 81 18.00 0.10 1.14
CA GLY A 81 18.65 0.16 2.46
C GLY A 81 17.77 0.68 3.60
N ARG A 82 16.59 1.26 3.31
CA ARG A 82 15.68 1.82 4.33
C ARG A 82 14.28 1.23 4.30
N GLY A 83 13.79 0.80 3.14
CA GLY A 83 12.43 0.28 2.96
C GLY A 83 11.48 1.35 2.44
N PHE A 84 10.25 1.38 2.97
CA PHE A 84 9.18 2.25 2.51
C PHE A 84 9.06 3.52 3.33
N TRP A 85 8.95 4.65 2.64
CA TRP A 85 8.50 5.93 3.17
C TRP A 85 7.03 6.12 2.84
N VAL A 86 6.24 6.54 3.82
CA VAL A 86 4.79 6.65 3.74
C VAL A 86 4.37 8.03 4.22
N LEU A 87 3.49 8.67 3.45
CA LEU A 87 2.88 9.95 3.78
C LEU A 87 1.36 9.80 3.61
N GLU A 88 0.61 10.23 4.61
CA GLU A 88 -0.84 10.31 4.54
C GLU A 88 -1.24 11.49 3.64
N GLY A 89 -1.92 11.20 2.53
CA GLY A 89 -2.29 12.16 1.49
C GLY A 89 -1.60 11.94 0.14
N ASP A 90 -1.80 12.93 -0.75
CA ASP A 90 -1.21 12.99 -2.08
C ASP A 90 -0.03 13.96 -2.10
N ALA A 91 1.19 13.39 -2.10
CA ALA A 91 2.45 14.12 -2.12
C ALA A 91 2.66 15.01 -3.36
N THR A 92 1.85 14.84 -4.41
CA THR A 92 1.91 15.68 -5.62
C THR A 92 1.08 16.95 -5.52
N THR A 93 0.22 17.03 -4.51
CA THR A 93 -0.65 18.18 -4.26
C THR A 93 -0.32 18.92 -2.96
N THR A 94 0.67 18.42 -2.21
CA THR A 94 1.10 19.03 -0.94
C THR A 94 1.59 20.44 -1.15
N THR A 95 1.00 21.37 -0.39
CA THR A 95 1.43 22.75 -0.33
C THR A 95 2.37 22.95 0.87
N PRO A 96 3.21 24.00 0.88
CA PRO A 96 4.14 24.27 1.98
C PRO A 96 3.44 24.54 3.33
N HIS A 97 2.11 24.71 3.31
CA HIS A 97 1.28 24.98 4.48
C HIS A 97 0.58 23.74 5.04
N ASP A 98 0.79 22.57 4.43
CA ASP A 98 0.33 21.28 4.98
C ASP A 98 1.27 20.82 6.10
N HIS A 99 1.42 21.66 7.14
CA HIS A 99 2.40 21.57 8.23
C HIS A 99 2.34 20.29 9.09
N GLY A 100 1.43 19.36 8.78
CA GLY A 100 1.30 18.06 9.44
C GLY A 100 1.73 16.85 8.60
N GLN A 101 2.01 17.02 7.29
CA GLN A 101 2.36 15.89 6.43
C GLN A 101 3.87 15.65 6.46
N VAL A 102 4.28 14.56 7.10
CA VAL A 102 5.68 14.13 7.22
C VAL A 102 5.82 12.73 6.65
N TRP A 103 6.90 12.51 5.90
CA TRP A 103 7.27 11.16 5.48
C TRP A 103 7.72 10.34 6.68
N MET A 104 6.96 9.30 6.98
CA MET A 104 7.23 8.36 8.07
C MET A 104 7.60 7.00 7.51
N PRO A 105 8.44 6.20 8.19
CA PRO A 105 8.71 4.85 7.75
C PRO A 105 7.42 4.00 7.81
N LEU A 106 7.32 2.97 6.95
CA LEU A 106 6.33 1.92 7.16
C LEU A 106 6.61 1.22 8.50
N THR A 107 5.56 1.06 9.28
CA THR A 107 5.55 0.47 10.63
C THR A 107 4.34 -0.45 10.79
N PHE A 108 4.27 -1.12 11.94
CA PHE A 108 3.21 -2.05 12.27
C PHE A 108 2.74 -1.87 13.69
N ASP A 109 1.45 -2.02 13.92
CA ASP A 109 0.91 -2.34 15.24
C ASP A 109 0.62 -3.83 15.31
N HIS A 110 0.81 -4.41 16.49
CA HIS A 110 0.67 -5.85 16.70
C HIS A 110 -0.57 -6.15 17.53
N GLU A 111 -1.41 -7.05 17.02
CA GLU A 111 -2.57 -7.54 17.76
C GLU A 111 -2.74 -9.04 17.50
N ASN A 112 -2.72 -9.86 18.55
CA ASN A 112 -2.99 -11.30 18.46
C ASN A 112 -2.19 -12.03 17.35
N TYR A 113 -0.89 -11.75 17.23
CA TYR A 113 0.00 -12.28 16.17
C TYR A 113 -0.37 -11.84 14.73
N SER A 114 -1.22 -10.82 14.60
CA SER A 114 -1.51 -10.08 13.38
C SER A 114 -0.69 -8.80 13.34
N SER A 115 -0.32 -8.37 12.14
CA SER A 115 0.36 -7.07 11.91
C SER A 115 -0.58 -6.12 11.20
N PHE A 116 -0.81 -4.94 11.76
CA PHE A 116 -1.57 -3.84 11.17
C PHE A 116 -0.60 -2.88 10.47
N LEU A 117 -0.67 -2.77 9.14
CA LEU A 117 0.14 -1.84 8.33
C LEU A 117 -0.23 -0.37 8.60
N THR A 118 0.74 0.44 9.00
CA THR A 118 0.53 1.87 9.25
C THR A 118 1.84 2.66 9.13
N ASN A 119 1.77 3.98 9.04
CA ASN A 119 2.93 4.88 9.12
C ASN A 119 3.12 5.48 10.54
N ALA A 120 2.27 5.10 11.49
CA ALA A 120 2.25 5.63 12.86
C ALA A 120 2.26 4.52 13.93
N GLY A 121 2.78 3.34 13.58
CA GLY A 121 2.79 2.17 14.47
C GLY A 121 4.06 2.06 15.31
N GLU A 122 4.03 1.15 16.28
CA GLU A 122 5.09 1.00 17.28
C GLU A 122 6.23 0.05 16.85
N HIS A 123 5.99 -0.82 15.86
CA HIS A 123 6.93 -1.86 15.46
C HIS A 123 7.46 -1.71 14.04
N ASN A 124 8.71 -2.10 13.83
CA ASN A 124 9.37 -2.05 12.51
C ASN A 124 9.28 -3.38 11.74
N THR A 125 8.74 -4.44 12.36
CA THR A 125 8.67 -5.79 11.76
C THR A 125 7.30 -6.40 11.96
N LEU A 126 6.99 -7.44 11.19
CA LEU A 126 5.79 -8.25 11.39
C LEU A 126 5.78 -8.90 12.79
N ALA A 127 4.58 -9.00 13.37
CA ALA A 127 4.31 -9.63 14.66
C ALA A 127 4.66 -11.13 14.66
N ALA A 128 4.31 -11.80 13.57
CA ALA A 128 4.60 -13.21 13.34
C ALA A 128 4.66 -13.46 11.83
N GLN A 129 5.36 -14.53 11.45
CA GLN A 129 5.47 -14.98 10.07
C GLN A 129 5.63 -16.48 10.08
N ARG A 130 4.73 -17.20 9.39
CA ARG A 130 4.88 -18.64 9.23
C ARG A 130 5.81 -18.96 8.07
N THR A 131 6.49 -20.09 8.18
CA THR A 131 7.44 -20.58 7.17
C THR A 131 6.77 -20.93 5.82
N ASP A 132 5.47 -21.18 5.80
CA ASP A 132 4.68 -21.48 4.59
C ASP A 132 4.10 -20.23 3.91
N GLN A 133 4.18 -19.06 4.55
CA GLN A 133 3.65 -17.81 4.02
C GLN A 133 4.57 -17.20 2.97
N ARG A 134 4.04 -17.02 1.76
CA ARG A 134 4.76 -16.40 0.64
C ARG A 134 4.55 -14.89 0.53
N TRP A 135 3.44 -14.39 1.07
CA TRP A 135 3.07 -12.98 0.96
C TRP A 135 4.09 -12.02 1.61
N PRO A 136 4.83 -12.35 2.70
CA PRO A 136 5.78 -11.42 3.31
C PRO A 136 6.90 -11.04 2.36
N ALA A 137 7.57 -12.04 1.76
CA ALA A 137 8.66 -11.80 0.79
C ALA A 137 8.16 -11.15 -0.51
N MET A 138 6.91 -11.43 -0.88
CA MET A 138 6.25 -10.79 -2.02
C MET A 138 6.09 -9.28 -1.80
N LEU A 139 5.49 -8.87 -0.67
CA LEU A 139 5.16 -7.46 -0.40
C LEU A 139 6.35 -6.67 0.16
N LEU A 140 7.10 -7.28 1.08
CA LEU A 140 8.03 -6.58 1.96
C LEU A 140 9.48 -7.05 1.75
N PRO A 141 10.45 -6.12 1.74
CA PRO A 141 11.84 -6.43 2.03
C PRO A 141 12.02 -7.17 3.37
N ASP A 142 13.10 -7.92 3.49
CA ASP A 142 13.46 -8.73 4.66
C ASP A 142 13.58 -7.93 5.97
N ILE A 143 13.95 -6.65 5.92
CA ILE A 143 14.01 -5.78 7.10
C ILE A 143 12.68 -5.65 7.86
N TYR A 144 11.56 -5.97 7.23
CA TYR A 144 10.24 -5.95 7.84
C TYR A 144 9.76 -7.33 8.31
N HIS A 145 10.49 -8.41 8.00
CA HIS A 145 10.05 -9.77 8.31
C HIS A 145 10.13 -10.03 9.82
N ALA A 146 9.31 -10.96 10.31
CA ALA A 146 9.36 -11.31 11.73
C ALA A 146 10.75 -11.88 12.06
N GLN A 147 11.31 -11.47 13.20
CA GLN A 147 12.65 -11.88 13.62
C GLN A 147 12.79 -13.41 13.75
N PHE A 148 11.72 -14.05 14.23
CA PHE A 148 11.68 -15.50 14.42
C PHE A 148 10.46 -16.07 13.71
N PRO A 149 10.65 -16.77 12.57
CA PRO A 149 9.56 -17.45 11.89
C PRO A 149 8.91 -18.51 12.79
N THR A 150 7.58 -18.53 12.79
CA THR A 150 6.77 -19.47 13.56
C THR A 150 6.41 -20.70 12.73
N ASN A 151 6.06 -21.80 13.42
CA ASN A 151 5.65 -23.04 12.76
C ASN A 151 4.34 -22.85 11.97
N ALA A 152 4.26 -23.46 10.79
CA ALA A 152 3.07 -23.52 9.93
C ALA A 152 1.82 -24.15 10.62
N ALA A 153 2.01 -24.93 11.68
CA ALA A 153 0.91 -25.54 12.45
C ALA A 153 -0.05 -24.52 13.09
N HIS A 154 0.42 -23.30 13.38
CA HIS A 154 -0.40 -22.24 13.99
C HIS A 154 -1.07 -21.35 12.94
N GLN A 155 -2.11 -21.87 12.28
CA GLN A 155 -2.80 -21.17 11.16
C GLN A 155 -3.41 -19.81 11.49
N SER A 156 -3.50 -19.43 12.77
CA SER A 156 -3.97 -18.11 13.20
C SER A 156 -2.87 -17.03 13.18
N TYR A 157 -1.60 -17.40 13.01
CA TYR A 157 -0.45 -16.50 13.16
C TYR A 157 -0.02 -15.89 11.84
N GLY A 158 0.54 -14.68 11.92
CA GLY A 158 1.15 -14.00 10.78
C GLY A 158 0.13 -13.45 9.80
N SER A 159 -1.00 -12.97 10.29
CA SER A 159 -1.96 -12.30 9.43
C SER A 159 -1.62 -10.83 9.20
N LEU A 160 -2.18 -10.27 8.12
CA LEU A 160 -1.95 -8.89 7.71
C LEU A 160 -3.27 -8.11 7.61
N THR A 161 -3.32 -6.98 8.27
CA THR A 161 -4.38 -5.96 8.25
C THR A 161 -3.72 -4.59 8.09
N GLY A 162 -4.47 -3.49 8.16
CA GLY A 162 -3.91 -2.14 8.13
C GLY A 162 -4.56 -1.21 7.13
N GLU A 163 -3.93 -0.06 6.93
CA GLU A 163 -4.35 0.96 5.98
C GLU A 163 -4.40 0.39 4.54
N LEU A 164 -5.59 0.35 3.95
CA LEU A 164 -5.85 -0.23 2.63
C LEU A 164 -5.05 0.46 1.52
N PRO A 165 -4.90 1.80 1.50
CA PRO A 165 -4.05 2.47 0.52
C PRO A 165 -2.59 2.03 0.60
N ILE A 166 -2.04 1.83 1.80
CA ILE A 166 -0.66 1.34 2.01
C ILE A 166 -0.54 -0.09 1.47
N PHE A 167 -1.48 -0.97 1.83
CA PHE A 167 -1.50 -2.35 1.34
C PHE A 167 -1.50 -2.42 -0.20
N LEU A 168 -2.35 -1.62 -0.86
CA LEU A 168 -2.41 -1.55 -2.32
C LEU A 168 -1.11 -0.99 -2.93
N ALA A 169 -0.47 -0.02 -2.27
CA ALA A 169 0.84 0.47 -2.68
C ALA A 169 1.90 -0.64 -2.62
N LEU A 170 1.95 -1.42 -1.53
CA LEU A 170 2.88 -2.55 -1.40
C LEU A 170 2.67 -3.61 -2.49
N LEU A 171 1.42 -3.88 -2.87
CA LEU A 171 1.09 -4.75 -4.01
C LEU A 171 1.56 -4.15 -5.35
N ALA A 172 1.52 -2.83 -5.51
CA ALA A 172 2.08 -2.18 -6.70
C ALA A 172 3.62 -2.27 -6.74
N PHE A 173 4.29 -2.28 -5.58
CA PHE A 173 5.73 -2.48 -5.47
C PHE A 173 6.18 -3.93 -5.61
N SER A 174 5.32 -4.91 -5.35
CA SER A 174 5.65 -6.34 -5.49
C SER A 174 5.81 -6.79 -6.94
N VAL A 175 5.46 -5.95 -7.91
CA VAL A 175 5.63 -6.17 -9.35
C VAL A 175 6.22 -4.95 -10.05
N GLU A 176 6.82 -5.16 -11.22
CA GLU A 176 7.24 -4.07 -12.11
C GLU A 176 6.04 -3.20 -12.54
N ARG A 177 6.29 -1.91 -12.86
CA ARG A 177 5.24 -0.90 -13.12
C ARG A 177 4.18 -1.36 -14.13
N GLN A 178 4.63 -1.94 -15.24
CA GLN A 178 3.77 -2.42 -16.31
C GLN A 178 2.86 -3.59 -15.91
N ASN A 179 3.16 -4.26 -14.80
CA ASN A 179 2.42 -5.40 -14.28
C ASN A 179 1.49 -5.04 -13.11
N VAL A 180 1.43 -3.77 -12.67
CA VAL A 180 0.59 -3.34 -11.53
C VAL A 180 -0.88 -3.66 -11.79
N GLN A 181 -1.41 -3.33 -12.98
CA GLN A 181 -2.79 -3.66 -13.36
C GLN A 181 -3.07 -5.17 -13.29
N TRP A 182 -2.12 -5.99 -13.74
CA TRP A 182 -2.23 -7.45 -13.63
C TRP A 182 -2.26 -7.87 -12.16
N ALA A 183 -1.36 -7.36 -11.33
CA ALA A 183 -1.26 -7.74 -9.92
C ALA A 183 -2.56 -7.44 -9.16
N VAL A 184 -3.10 -6.22 -9.29
CA VAL A 184 -4.32 -5.83 -8.56
C VAL A 184 -5.55 -6.64 -9.00
N THR A 185 -5.66 -6.99 -10.28
CA THR A 185 -6.80 -7.76 -10.80
C THR A 185 -6.69 -9.27 -10.57
N ASN A 186 -5.47 -9.81 -10.48
CA ASN A 186 -5.24 -11.25 -10.36
C ASN A 186 -4.99 -11.72 -8.93
N CYS A 187 -4.51 -10.84 -8.05
CA CYS A 187 -4.23 -11.20 -6.66
C CYS A 187 -5.48 -11.18 -5.78
N PHE A 188 -6.58 -10.56 -6.21
CA PHE A 188 -7.86 -10.62 -5.47
C PHE A 188 -8.90 -11.45 -6.23
N ARG A 189 -9.18 -12.66 -5.74
CA ARG A 189 -10.14 -13.60 -6.36
C ARG A 189 -10.93 -14.34 -5.31
N ASN A 190 -12.22 -14.52 -5.59
CA ASN A 190 -13.18 -15.18 -4.68
C ASN A 190 -13.19 -14.52 -3.29
N GLY A 191 -13.12 -13.19 -3.28
CA GLY A 191 -13.17 -12.36 -2.08
C GLY A 191 -11.95 -12.46 -1.17
N LYS A 192 -10.82 -12.97 -1.67
CA LYS A 192 -9.57 -13.16 -0.90
C LYS A 192 -8.37 -12.69 -1.69
N TRP A 193 -7.41 -12.09 -0.99
CA TRP A 193 -6.08 -11.83 -1.54
C TRP A 193 -5.26 -13.12 -1.60
N ARG A 194 -4.42 -13.20 -2.62
CA ARG A 194 -3.51 -14.33 -2.88
C ARG A 194 -2.15 -13.80 -3.27
N ALA A 195 -1.12 -14.47 -2.79
CA ALA A 195 0.24 -14.18 -3.22
C ALA A 195 0.42 -14.56 -4.70
N HIS A 196 1.11 -13.71 -5.46
CA HIS A 196 1.58 -14.04 -6.80
C HIS A 196 2.97 -14.66 -6.78
N ASN A 197 3.38 -15.24 -7.91
CA ASN A 197 4.67 -15.91 -8.10
C ASN A 197 5.62 -15.17 -9.06
N GLN A 198 5.36 -13.90 -9.37
CA GLN A 198 6.29 -13.08 -10.16
C GLN A 198 7.69 -13.09 -9.54
N GLN A 199 8.68 -13.40 -10.37
CA GLN A 199 10.08 -13.52 -9.95
C GLN A 199 10.75 -12.15 -9.72
N ARG A 200 10.29 -11.12 -10.45
CA ARG A 200 10.81 -9.76 -10.34
C ARG A 200 9.85 -8.88 -9.57
N HIS A 201 10.34 -8.29 -8.48
CA HIS A 201 9.63 -7.23 -7.78
C HIS A 201 9.92 -5.86 -8.42
N GLY A 202 9.00 -4.91 -8.27
CA GLY A 202 9.19 -3.54 -8.76
C GLY A 202 9.71 -2.56 -7.72
N ARG A 203 10.27 -3.05 -6.60
CA ARG A 203 10.98 -2.26 -5.59
C ARG A 203 12.29 -1.69 -6.16
N ILE A 204 12.18 -0.55 -6.84
CA ILE A 204 13.29 0.22 -7.42
C ILE A 204 13.50 1.47 -6.58
N HIS A 205 14.75 1.82 -6.27
CA HIS A 205 15.05 3.02 -5.47
C HIS A 205 14.34 4.25 -6.03
N GLN A 206 13.70 5.02 -5.14
CA GLN A 206 12.96 6.25 -5.44
C GLN A 206 11.74 6.06 -6.35
N ARG A 207 11.28 4.83 -6.61
CA ARG A 207 9.94 4.61 -7.16
C ARG A 207 8.91 5.00 -6.11
N GLY A 208 7.93 5.80 -6.51
CA GLY A 208 6.80 6.14 -5.67
C GLY A 208 5.46 5.81 -6.34
N VAL A 209 4.43 5.65 -5.52
CA VAL A 209 3.03 5.63 -5.94
C VAL A 209 2.20 6.48 -4.98
N VAL A 210 1.08 7.02 -5.45
CA VAL A 210 -0.01 7.52 -4.61
C VAL A 210 -1.24 6.66 -4.85
N VAL A 211 -1.89 6.26 -3.76
CA VAL A 211 -3.07 5.40 -3.79
C VAL A 211 -4.24 6.17 -3.20
N TYR A 212 -5.36 6.19 -3.91
CA TYR A 212 -6.64 6.73 -3.43
C TYR A 212 -7.60 5.59 -3.24
N VAL A 213 -8.37 5.63 -2.16
CA VAL A 213 -9.49 4.73 -1.92
C VAL A 213 -10.76 5.56 -1.76
N TYR A 214 -11.83 5.04 -2.35
CA TYR A 214 -13.16 5.62 -2.34
C TYR A 214 -14.18 4.56 -1.93
N THR A 215 -15.24 4.99 -1.26
CA THR A 215 -16.42 4.17 -1.06
C THR A 215 -17.20 3.99 -2.36
N THR A 216 -18.13 3.04 -2.35
CA THR A 216 -19.14 2.86 -3.40
C THR A 216 -20.52 3.10 -2.83
N THR A 217 -21.56 3.08 -3.66
CA THR A 217 -22.95 3.07 -3.15
C THR A 217 -23.29 1.85 -2.30
N GLY A 218 -22.48 0.79 -2.35
CA GLY A 218 -22.61 -0.42 -1.53
C GLY A 218 -21.65 -0.50 -0.35
N SER A 219 -20.99 0.61 0.03
CA SER A 219 -20.11 0.64 1.20
C SER A 219 -20.04 2.02 1.85
N THR A 220 -19.73 2.03 3.14
CA THR A 220 -19.55 3.23 3.95
C THR A 220 -18.08 3.38 4.39
N PRO A 221 -17.65 4.59 4.79
CA PRO A 221 -16.33 4.78 5.38
C PRO A 221 -16.09 3.88 6.61
N SER A 222 -17.13 3.67 7.43
CA SER A 222 -17.04 2.80 8.61
C SER A 222 -16.79 1.34 8.25
N GLU A 223 -17.36 0.83 7.15
CA GLU A 223 -17.09 -0.54 6.71
C GLU A 223 -15.67 -0.70 6.18
N LEU A 224 -15.13 0.32 5.49
CA LEU A 224 -13.74 0.31 5.07
C LEU A 224 -12.79 0.34 6.28
N ASP A 225 -13.06 1.17 7.29
CA ASP A 225 -12.31 1.19 8.55
C ASP A 225 -12.35 -0.17 9.27
N GLN A 226 -13.52 -0.81 9.36
CA GLN A 226 -13.65 -2.14 9.94
C GLN A 226 -12.91 -3.21 9.12
N PHE A 227 -12.83 -3.07 7.80
CA PHE A 227 -12.05 -3.95 6.94
C PHE A 227 -10.54 -3.75 7.14
N GLU A 228 -10.06 -2.52 7.25
CA GLU A 228 -8.66 -2.20 7.59
C GLU A 228 -8.27 -2.78 8.94
N LYS A 229 -9.17 -2.74 9.94
CA LYS A 229 -9.00 -3.37 11.26
C LYS A 229 -9.11 -4.90 11.25
N GLY A 230 -9.43 -5.51 10.11
CA GLY A 230 -9.56 -6.97 9.97
C GLY A 230 -10.88 -7.57 10.43
N ASN A 231 -11.82 -6.75 10.94
CA ASN A 231 -13.12 -7.21 11.43
C ASN A 231 -14.02 -7.77 10.31
N LEU A 232 -13.83 -7.31 9.07
CA LEU A 232 -14.54 -7.82 7.88
C LEU A 232 -13.72 -8.83 7.06
N GLY A 233 -12.57 -9.25 7.61
CA GLY A 233 -11.59 -10.14 6.98
C GLY A 233 -10.21 -9.49 6.91
N LYS A 234 -9.18 -10.32 6.95
CA LYS A 234 -7.77 -9.91 6.86
C LYS A 234 -7.30 -9.96 5.40
N TYR A 235 -6.25 -9.21 5.08
CA TYR A 235 -5.65 -9.26 3.74
C TYR A 235 -4.99 -10.61 3.50
N PHE A 236 -4.11 -11.02 4.41
CA PHE A 236 -3.48 -12.34 4.41
C PHE A 236 -3.64 -13.03 5.76
N ASN A 237 -3.61 -14.36 5.72
CA ASN A 237 -3.61 -15.26 6.87
C ASN A 237 -2.42 -16.21 6.82
#